data_AF-A0A8T4EHI8-F1
#
_entry.id   AF-A0A8T4EHI8-F1
#
_cell.length_a   1.000
_cell.length_b   1.000
_cell.length_c   1.000
_cell.angle_alpha   90.00
_cell.angle_beta   90.00
_cell.angle_gamma   90.00
#
_symmetry.space_group_name_H-M   'P 1'
#
loop_
_entity.id
_entity.type
_entity.pdbx_description
1 polymer ?
#
loop_
_entity_poly.entity_id
_entity_poly.type
_entity_poly.pdbx_seq_one_letter_code
_entity_poly.pdbx_strand_id
1 'polypeptide(L)'
;MIVKLLGVFDIIAATFLVIGTRFSETVLLYVAVYLLIKGLLFSFTGDMASITDVVIGLYAWGITLGFSWIVFTVIFALFLYGKGIMSFA
;
A
#
# COMPACT_ATOMS: atom_id res chain seq x y z
N MET A 1 4.78 14.57 -13.19
CA MET A 1 5.80 13.49 -13.12
C MET A 1 5.82 12.81 -11.76
N ILE A 2 5.80 13.55 -10.65
CA ILE A 2 5.78 12.98 -9.28
C ILE A 2 4.60 12.03 -9.05
N VAL A 3 3.40 12.38 -9.55
CA VAL A 3 2.20 11.52 -9.44
C VAL A 3 2.38 10.16 -10.13
N LYS A 4 2.99 10.13 -11.32
CA LYS A 4 3.30 8.88 -12.04
C LYS A 4 4.29 8.01 -11.29
N LEU A 5 5.31 8.63 -10.68
CA LEU A 5 6.29 7.94 -9.83
C LEU A 5 5.62 7.30 -8.60
N LEU A 6 4.74 8.05 -7.93
CA LEU A 6 3.95 7.55 -6.81
C LEU A 6 3.04 6.38 -7.22
N GLY A 7 2.49 6.42 -8.43
CA GLY A 7 1.71 5.32 -9.00
C GLY A 7 2.53 4.06 -9.26
N VAL A 8 3.80 4.17 -9.70
CA VAL A 8 4.70 3.00 -9.81
C VAL A 8 4.88 2.33 -8.45
N PHE A 9 5.15 3.12 -7.41
CA PHE A 9 5.37 2.59 -6.07
C PHE A 9 4.12 1.95 -5.47
N ASP A 10 2.91 2.42 -5.82
CA ASP A 10 1.66 1.75 -5.42
C ASP A 10 1.51 0.35 -6.04
N ILE A 11 1.84 0.22 -7.32
CA ILE A 11 1.82 -1.08 -8.03
C ILE A 11 2.84 -2.03 -7.41
N ILE A 12 4.02 -1.52 -7.08
CA ILE A 12 5.07 -2.28 -6.39
C ILE A 12 4.59 -2.72 -5.00
N ALA A 13 4.02 -1.79 -4.22
CA ALA A 13 3.46 -2.07 -2.90
C ALA A 13 2.36 -3.13 -2.97
N ALA A 14 1.43 -3.03 -3.95
CA ALA A 14 0.39 -4.04 -4.19
C ALA A 14 0.98 -5.42 -4.45
N THR A 15 2.00 -5.47 -5.30
CA THR A 15 2.70 -6.72 -5.66
C THR A 15 3.36 -7.35 -4.44
N PHE A 16 4.05 -6.54 -3.62
CA PHE A 16 4.65 -7.02 -2.37
C PHE A 16 3.62 -7.37 -1.31
N LEU A 17 2.42 -6.78 -1.30
CA LEU A 17 1.37 -7.14 -0.37
C LEU A 17 0.80 -8.53 -0.68
N VAL A 18 0.65 -8.86 -1.97
CA VAL A 18 0.20 -10.19 -2.44
C VAL A 18 1.25 -11.27 -2.23
N ILE A 19 2.51 -10.98 -2.54
CA ILE A 19 3.60 -11.98 -2.45
C ILE A 19 4.25 -11.97 -1.05
N GLY A 20 3.94 -10.97 -0.22
CA GLY A 20 4.58 -10.69 1.07
C GLY A 20 4.48 -11.82 2.08
N THR A 21 3.44 -12.67 1.99
CA THR A 21 3.34 -13.89 2.81
C THR A 21 4.45 -14.92 2.53
N ARG A 22 5.25 -14.72 1.47
CA ARG A 22 6.38 -15.59 1.06
C ARG A 22 7.74 -14.88 1.13
N PHE A 23 7.79 -13.60 1.47
CA PHE A 23 9.02 -12.79 1.51
C PHE A 23 9.45 -12.47 2.95
N SER A 24 10.66 -11.90 3.08
CA SER A 24 11.17 -11.39 4.36
C SER A 24 10.26 -10.30 4.93
N GLU A 25 9.94 -10.41 6.22
CA GLU A 25 9.15 -9.44 7.01
C GLU A 25 9.67 -8.01 6.85
N THR A 26 10.98 -7.84 6.63
CA THR A 26 11.62 -6.54 6.42
C THR A 26 11.05 -5.81 5.20
N VAL A 27 10.73 -6.53 4.11
CA VAL A 27 10.19 -5.92 2.88
C VAL A 27 8.78 -5.39 3.10
N LEU A 28 7.94 -6.18 3.79
CA LEU A 28 6.59 -5.76 4.17
C LEU A 28 6.62 -4.53 5.09
N LEU A 29 7.60 -4.46 5.98
CA LEU A 29 7.78 -3.32 6.87
C LEU A 29 8.15 -2.03 6.11
N TYR A 30 9.01 -2.13 5.09
CA TYR A 30 9.27 -0.99 4.19
C TYR A 30 8.03 -0.55 3.41
N VAL A 31 7.22 -1.49 2.93
CA VAL A 31 5.95 -1.19 2.24
C VAL A 31 4.96 -0.51 3.20
N ALA A 32 4.87 -1.00 4.43
CA ALA A 32 4.02 -0.41 5.46
C ALA A 32 4.43 1.03 5.76
N VAL A 33 5.73 1.27 6.00
CA VAL A 33 6.27 2.61 6.26
C VAL A 33 6.05 3.55 5.07
N TYR A 34 6.28 3.07 3.84
CA TYR A 34 6.01 3.84 2.62
C TYR A 34 4.55 4.30 2.55
N LEU A 35 3.59 3.37 2.71
CA LEU A 35 2.17 3.65 2.62
C LEU A 35 1.69 4.57 3.75
N LEU A 36 2.22 4.39 4.97
CA LEU A 36 1.92 5.26 6.11
C LEU A 36 2.41 6.70 5.88
N ILE A 37 3.67 6.88 5.46
CA ILE A 37 4.23 8.21 5.21
C ILE A 37 3.47 8.88 4.07
N LYS A 38 3.26 8.17 2.96
CA LYS A 38 2.52 8.68 1.81
C LYS A 38 1.09 9.06 2.20
N GLY A 39 0.36 8.14 2.82
CA GLY A 39 -1.01 8.35 3.24
C GLY A 39 -1.14 9.52 4.21
N LEU A 40 -0.23 9.66 5.18
CA LEU A 40 -0.22 10.80 6.11
C LEU A 40 0.06 12.11 5.38
N LEU A 41 1.08 12.18 4.52
CA LEU A 41 1.43 13.39 3.77
C LEU A 41 0.26 13.89 2.90
N PHE A 42 -0.44 12.98 2.24
CA PHE A 42 -1.57 13.34 1.37
C PHE A 42 -2.92 13.42 2.12
N SER A 43 -3.05 12.86 3.33
CA SER A 43 -4.28 13.00 4.13
C SER A 43 -4.59 14.46 4.49
N PHE A 44 -3.56 15.28 4.69
CA PHE A 44 -3.71 16.72 4.95
C PHE A 44 -4.33 17.49 3.78
N THR A 45 -4.35 16.89 2.58
CA THR A 45 -4.97 17.48 1.39
C THR A 45 -6.46 17.14 1.25
N GLY A 46 -7.01 16.34 2.17
CA GLY A 46 -8.43 15.96 2.17
C GLY A 46 -8.79 14.84 1.20
N ASP A 47 -7.80 14.18 0.59
CA ASP A 47 -8.02 13.07 -0.35
C ASP A 47 -8.36 11.77 0.40
N MET A 48 -9.59 11.28 0.23
CA MET A 48 -10.06 10.01 0.83
C MET A 48 -9.18 8.82 0.43
N ALA A 49 -8.60 8.84 -0.78
CA ALA A 49 -7.70 7.77 -1.21
C ALA A 49 -6.41 7.71 -0.39
N SER A 50 -6.04 8.79 0.31
CA SER A 50 -4.85 8.86 1.16
C SER A 50 -5.10 8.26 2.54
N ILE A 51 -6.33 8.36 3.06
CA ILE A 51 -6.73 7.70 4.30
C ILE A 51 -6.68 6.17 4.10
N THR A 52 -7.14 5.70 2.95
CA THR A 52 -7.05 4.27 2.59
C THR A 52 -5.61 3.79 2.53
N ASP A 53 -4.66 4.58 2.01
CA ASP A 53 -3.23 4.21 2.03
C ASP A 53 -2.70 4.00 3.46
N VAL A 54 -3.11 4.85 4.42
CA VAL A 54 -2.74 4.69 5.84
C VAL A 54 -3.29 3.38 6.39
N VAL A 55 -4.55 3.05 6.10
CA VAL A 55 -5.19 1.79 6.54
C VAL A 55 -4.47 0.57 5.96
N ILE A 56 -4.08 0.62 4.68
CA ILE A 56 -3.34 -0.46 4.03
C ILE A 56 -1.93 -0.58 4.62
N GLY A 57 -1.28 0.54 4.94
CA GLY A 57 0.01 0.56 5.64
C GLY A 57 -0.05 -0.09 7.03
N LEU A 58 -1.09 0.22 7.81
CA LEU A 58 -1.34 -0.42 9.10
C LEU A 58 -1.61 -1.93 8.95
N TYR A 59 -2.35 -2.33 7.92
CA TYR A 59 -2.57 -3.74 7.63
C TYR A 59 -1.28 -4.47 7.24
N ALA A 60 -0.44 -3.87 6.40
CA ALA A 60 0.86 -4.42 6.02
C ALA A 60 1.78 -4.60 7.24
N TRP A 61 1.73 -3.66 8.21
CA TRP A 61 2.41 -3.82 9.49
C TRP A 61 1.79 -4.94 10.34
N GLY A 62 0.47 -5.06 10.38
CA GLY A 62 -0.24 -6.17 11.02
C GLY A 62 0.18 -7.55 10.48
N ILE A 63 0.41 -7.66 9.18
CA ILE A 63 0.93 -8.89 8.56
C ILE A 63 2.29 -9.29 9.15
N THR A 64 3.19 -8.33 9.41
CA THR A 64 4.49 -8.62 10.03
C THR A 64 4.39 -9.15 11.47
N LEU A 65 3.25 -8.92 12.13
CA LEU A 65 2.96 -9.45 13.47
C LEU A 65 2.23 -10.81 13.41
N GLY A 66 2.03 -11.38 12.22
CA GLY A 66 1.34 -12.65 11.99
C GLY A 66 -0.16 -12.53 11.74
N PHE A 67 -0.73 -11.32 11.69
CA PHE A 67 -2.14 -11.12 11.36
C PHE A 67 -2.33 -10.98 9.85
N SER A 68 -2.41 -12.12 9.15
CA SER A 68 -2.66 -12.15 7.70
C SER A 68 -4.03 -12.73 7.36
N TRP A 69 -4.85 -11.94 6.67
CA TRP A 69 -6.19 -12.35 6.22
C TRP A 69 -6.26 -12.20 4.70
N ILE A 70 -6.35 -13.32 3.99
CA ILE A 70 -6.28 -13.37 2.52
C ILE A 70 -7.28 -12.40 1.86
N VAL A 71 -8.50 -12.29 2.41
CA VAL A 71 -9.54 -11.40 1.89
C VAL A 71 -9.09 -9.93 1.89
N PHE A 72 -8.51 -9.44 2.99
CA PHE A 72 -8.03 -8.06 3.08
C PHE A 72 -6.82 -7.82 2.17
N THR A 73 -5.90 -8.79 2.09
CA THR A 73 -4.74 -8.73 1.18
C THR A 73 -5.17 -8.51 -0.27
N VAL A 74 -6.16 -9.26 -0.74
CA VAL A 74 -6.65 -9.16 -2.12
C VAL A 74 -7.36 -7.82 -2.37
N ILE A 75 -8.24 -7.40 -1.46
CA ILE A 75 -8.97 -6.13 -1.60
C ILE A 75 -8.00 -4.94 -1.66
N PHE A 76 -7.02 -4.90 -0.75
CA PHE A 76 -6.04 -3.82 -0.70
C PHE A 76 -5.07 -3.83 -1.88
N ALA A 77 -4.66 -5.00 -2.34
CA ALA A 77 -3.85 -5.12 -3.55
C ALA A 77 -4.60 -4.58 -4.78
N LEU A 78 -5.87 -4.96 -4.97
CA LEU A 78 -6.69 -4.46 -6.07
C LEU A 78 -6.87 -2.94 -6.01
N PHE A 79 -7.08 -2.40 -4.80
CA PHE A 79 -7.18 -0.95 -4.60
C PHE A 79 -5.88 -0.23 -5.00
N LEU A 80 -4.72 -0.71 -4.54
CA LEU A 80 -3.42 -0.13 -4.88
C LEU A 80 -3.09 -0.25 -6.37
N TYR A 81 -3.41 -1.38 -7.00
CA TYR A 81 -3.26 -1.54 -8.45
C TYR A 81 -4.14 -0.54 -9.22
N GLY A 82 -5.41 -0.39 -8.83
CA GLY A 82 -6.32 0.56 -9.44
C GLY A 82 -5.81 2.00 -9.32
N LYS A 83 -5.36 2.39 -8.12
CA LYS A 83 -4.78 3.71 -7.85
C LYS A 83 -3.50 3.97 -8.64
N GLY A 84 -2.64 2.95 -8.70
CA GLY A 84 -1.42 2.98 -9.49
C GLY A 84 -1.70 3.23 -10.96
N ILE A 85 -2.64 2.47 -11.56
CA ILE A 85 -3.02 2.62 -12.97
C ILE A 85 -3.64 4.00 -13.24
N MET A 86 -4.54 4.47 -12.37
CA MET A 86 -5.16 5.80 -12.51
C MET A 86 -4.13 6.94 -12.49
N SER A 87 -2.96 6.73 -11.86
CA SER A 87 -1.89 7.73 -11.86
C SER A 87 -1.20 7.89 -13.22
N PHE A 88 -1.42 6.98 -14.17
CA PHE A 88 -0.87 7.03 -15.53
C PHE A 88 -1.85 7.49 -16.61
N ALA A 89 -3.16 7.37 -16.35
CA ALA A 89 -4.24 7.88 -17.21
C ALA A 89 -4.28 9.41 -17.19
#